data_AF-A0AA35UMR8-F1
#
_entry.id   AF-A0AA35UMR8-F1
#
_cell.length_a   1.000
_cell.length_b   1.000
_cell.length_c   1.000
_cell.angle_alpha   90.00
_cell.angle_beta   90.00
_cell.angle_gamma   90.00
#
_symmetry.space_group_name_H-M   'P 1'
#
loop_
_entity.id
_entity.type
_entity.pdbx_description
1 polymer ?
#
loop_
_entity_poly.entity_id
_entity_poly.type
_entity_poly.pdbx_seq_one_letter_code
_entity_poly.pdbx_strand_id
1 'polypeptide(L)'
;MKNKAKDTAFRTLIDRLIDRIGFRSGVRLLFGSILLLGVAGAIADIRPGTWLRYFDLDREYTVPALFSGCLLLAAAWESFTAASSKRLGGWAFALAAVFFEMGFDELLMIHERIEQATGVDWQILYLPVMGFAGIAWLLVFIQLRDRQQRRLWIAGAIAWTASQLFEAAEWGWGAESKIALPGYLYLVHVEELLEMSGSSFFLLTLLLLNGGPPMSRK
;
A
#
# COMPACT_ATOMS: atom_id res chain seq x y z
N MET A 1 2.92 -30.79 -22.73
CA MET A 1 4.37 -30.44 -22.68
C MET A 1 4.69 -28.99 -23.08
N LYS A 2 3.99 -28.34 -24.03
CA LYS A 2 4.30 -26.95 -24.45
C LYS A 2 4.11 -25.85 -23.38
N ASN A 3 3.24 -26.02 -22.38
CA ASN A 3 3.04 -25.03 -21.30
C ASN A 3 4.20 -24.97 -20.29
N LYS A 4 4.80 -26.11 -19.94
CA LYS A 4 5.90 -26.18 -18.96
C LYS A 4 7.14 -25.40 -19.41
N ALA A 5 7.43 -25.41 -20.70
CA ALA A 5 8.59 -24.71 -21.27
C ALA A 5 8.42 -23.19 -21.29
N LYS A 6 7.20 -22.69 -21.53
CA LYS A 6 6.88 -21.25 -21.48
C LYS A 6 6.96 -20.72 -20.04
N ASP A 7 6.43 -21.48 -19.08
CA ASP A 7 6.53 -21.13 -17.65
C ASP A 7 7.99 -21.05 -17.18
N THR A 8 8.85 -21.95 -17.68
CA THR A 8 10.27 -21.97 -17.31
C THR A 8 11.03 -20.78 -17.88
N ALA A 9 10.77 -20.42 -19.14
CA ALA A 9 11.42 -19.28 -19.79
C ALA A 9 10.99 -17.93 -19.19
N PHE A 10 9.70 -17.78 -18.86
CA PHE A 10 9.18 -16.57 -18.22
C PHE A 10 9.74 -16.38 -16.80
N ARG A 11 9.77 -17.44 -16.00
CA ARG A 11 10.41 -17.41 -14.67
C ARG A 11 11.89 -17.07 -14.77
N THR A 12 12.61 -17.68 -15.72
CA THR A 12 14.04 -17.39 -15.94
C THR A 12 14.29 -15.94 -16.35
N LEU A 13 13.38 -15.34 -17.13
CA LEU A 13 13.46 -13.92 -17.50
C LEU A 13 13.24 -13.01 -16.28
N ILE A 14 12.22 -13.31 -15.47
CA ILE A 14 11.92 -12.57 -14.25
C ILE A 14 13.08 -12.69 -13.25
N ASP A 15 13.60 -13.88 -13.02
CA ASP A 15 14.73 -14.12 -12.12
C ASP A 15 15.96 -13.31 -12.57
N ARG A 16 16.27 -13.30 -13.88
CA ARG A 16 17.36 -12.48 -14.43
C ARG A 16 17.12 -10.97 -14.31
N LEU A 17 15.88 -10.51 -14.46
CA LEU A 17 15.54 -9.09 -14.27
C LEU A 17 15.67 -8.70 -12.80
N ILE A 18 15.21 -9.54 -11.88
CA ILE A 18 15.34 -9.36 -10.43
C ILE A 18 16.82 -9.36 -10.02
N ASP A 19 17.61 -10.31 -10.50
CA ASP A 19 19.06 -10.39 -10.25
C ASP A 19 19.80 -9.17 -10.80
N ARG A 20 19.39 -8.69 -11.99
CA ARG A 20 20.03 -7.55 -12.66
C ARG A 20 19.70 -6.21 -12.00
N ILE A 21 18.46 -6.02 -11.56
CA ILE A 21 18.06 -4.82 -10.82
C ILE A 21 18.72 -4.86 -9.44
N GLY A 22 18.70 -6.02 -8.77
CA GLY A 22 19.19 -6.19 -7.41
C GLY A 22 18.28 -5.49 -6.39
N PHE A 23 18.13 -6.10 -5.22
CA PHE A 23 17.19 -5.63 -4.18
C PHE A 23 17.35 -4.13 -3.84
N ARG A 24 18.59 -3.66 -3.71
CA ARG A 24 18.88 -2.25 -3.39
C ARG A 24 18.44 -1.29 -4.49
N SER A 25 18.62 -1.64 -5.76
CA SER A 25 18.17 -0.76 -6.86
C SER A 25 16.66 -0.83 -7.00
N GLY A 26 16.04 -1.98 -6.76
CA GLY A 26 14.57 -2.12 -6.71
C GLY A 26 13.96 -1.19 -5.66
N VAL A 27 14.51 -1.18 -4.44
CA VAL A 27 14.08 -0.25 -3.38
C VAL A 27 14.25 1.21 -3.80
N ARG A 28 15.38 1.58 -4.42
CA ARG A 28 15.59 2.96 -4.90
C ARG A 28 14.61 3.35 -6.00
N LEU A 29 14.33 2.45 -6.93
CA LEU A 29 13.35 2.67 -8.00
C LEU A 29 11.94 2.84 -7.43
N LEU A 30 11.58 2.04 -6.43
CA LEU A 30 10.29 2.13 -5.76
C LEU A 30 10.09 3.50 -5.09
N PHE A 31 10.98 3.89 -4.18
CA PHE A 31 10.87 5.19 -3.50
C PHE A 31 11.15 6.38 -4.43
N GLY A 32 11.98 6.19 -5.47
CA GLY A 32 12.15 7.17 -6.53
C GLY A 32 10.87 7.40 -7.33
N SER A 33 10.09 6.34 -7.58
CA SER A 33 8.79 6.45 -8.27
C SER A 33 7.77 7.19 -7.40
N ILE A 34 7.70 6.88 -6.10
CA ILE A 34 6.84 7.60 -5.14
C ILE A 34 7.16 9.10 -5.14
N LEU A 35 8.44 9.46 -5.04
CA LEU A 35 8.87 10.86 -5.10
C LEU A 35 8.50 11.53 -6.42
N LEU A 36 8.69 10.84 -7.56
CA LEU A 36 8.33 11.37 -8.88
C LEU A 36 6.82 11.57 -9.02
N LEU A 37 6.00 10.67 -8.48
CA LEU A 37 4.55 10.82 -8.44
C LEU A 37 4.14 12.02 -7.59
N GLY A 38 4.75 12.20 -6.40
CA GLY A 38 4.56 13.38 -5.56
C GLY A 38 4.87 14.70 -6.28
N VAL A 39 6.03 14.76 -6.95
CA VAL A 39 6.41 15.95 -7.72
C VAL A 39 5.45 16.17 -8.91
N ALA A 40 5.05 15.11 -9.60
CA ALA A 40 4.11 15.21 -10.72
C ALA A 40 2.73 15.71 -10.26
N GLY A 41 2.22 15.22 -9.13
CA GLY A 41 0.99 15.70 -8.48
C GLY A 41 1.08 17.18 -8.11
N ALA A 42 2.17 17.61 -7.48
CA ALA A 42 2.40 19.03 -7.16
C ALA A 42 2.38 19.94 -8.40
N ILE A 43 2.88 19.46 -9.53
CA ILE A 43 2.81 20.22 -10.78
C ILE A 43 1.39 20.18 -11.37
N ALA A 44 0.66 19.07 -11.23
CA ALA A 44 -0.72 18.92 -11.70
C ALA A 44 -1.66 19.94 -11.02
N ASP A 45 -1.51 20.14 -9.71
CA ASP A 45 -2.32 21.09 -8.93
C ASP A 45 -2.12 22.55 -9.38
N ILE A 46 -0.88 22.91 -9.73
CA ILE A 46 -0.55 24.25 -10.21
C ILE A 46 -0.98 24.45 -11.67
N ARG A 47 -1.19 23.36 -12.43
CA ARG A 47 -1.55 23.39 -13.85
C ARG A 47 -2.83 22.59 -14.15
N PRO A 48 -3.96 22.99 -13.55
CA PRO A 48 -5.23 22.30 -13.75
C PRO A 48 -5.65 22.33 -15.23
N GLY A 49 -6.32 21.28 -15.68
CA GLY A 49 -6.85 21.16 -17.05
C GLY A 49 -5.84 20.67 -18.10
N THR A 50 -4.59 20.39 -17.71
CA THR A 50 -3.60 19.76 -18.58
C THR A 50 -3.67 18.22 -18.50
N TRP A 51 -2.90 17.52 -19.35
CA TRP A 51 -2.76 16.06 -19.26
C TRP A 51 -2.16 15.60 -17.93
N LEU A 52 -1.53 16.50 -17.16
CA LEU A 52 -1.00 16.20 -15.82
C LEU A 52 -2.09 15.85 -14.80
N ARG A 53 -3.36 16.10 -15.10
CA ARG A 53 -4.50 15.64 -14.27
C ARG A 53 -4.52 14.13 -14.00
N TYR A 54 -3.82 13.32 -14.81
CA TYR A 54 -3.67 11.88 -14.56
C TYR A 54 -2.61 11.55 -13.49
N PHE A 55 -1.89 12.57 -12.98
CA PHE A 55 -0.96 12.48 -11.86
C PHE A 55 -1.48 13.21 -10.62
N ASP A 56 -2.72 13.69 -10.69
CA ASP A 56 -3.44 14.23 -9.54
C ASP A 56 -3.50 13.14 -8.45
N LEU A 57 -3.09 13.49 -7.25
CA LEU A 57 -3.01 12.56 -6.12
C LEU A 57 -4.38 12.37 -5.47
N ASP A 58 -5.26 13.37 -5.55
CA ASP A 58 -6.58 13.43 -4.90
C ASP A 58 -7.71 12.81 -5.75
N ARG A 59 -7.37 12.08 -6.82
CA ARG A 59 -8.34 11.69 -7.86
C ARG A 59 -8.36 10.22 -8.22
N GLU A 60 -9.57 9.78 -8.59
CA GLU A 60 -9.81 8.47 -9.17
C GLU A 60 -9.14 8.27 -10.54
N TYR A 61 -8.83 7.01 -10.83
CA TYR A 61 -8.36 6.55 -12.15
C TYR A 61 -7.08 7.29 -12.63
N THR A 62 -6.23 7.67 -11.68
CA THR A 62 -4.94 8.32 -11.91
C THR A 62 -3.79 7.33 -11.82
N VAL A 63 -2.60 7.76 -12.24
CA VAL A 63 -1.36 6.98 -12.16
C VAL A 63 -0.97 6.69 -10.70
N PRO A 64 -1.04 7.66 -9.76
CA PRO A 64 -0.82 7.39 -8.34
C PRO A 64 -1.78 6.35 -7.76
N ALA A 65 -3.10 6.48 -7.98
CA ALA A 65 -4.09 5.51 -7.48
C ALA A 65 -3.82 4.10 -8.03
N LEU A 66 -3.52 3.98 -9.32
CA LEU A 66 -3.12 2.70 -9.93
C LEU A 66 -1.85 2.13 -9.27
N PHE A 67 -0.87 2.98 -9.02
CA PHE A 67 0.40 2.58 -8.41
C PHE A 67 0.21 2.12 -6.95
N SER A 68 -0.51 2.90 -6.14
CA SER A 68 -0.84 2.59 -4.74
C SER A 68 -1.65 1.29 -4.65
N GLY A 69 -2.72 1.15 -5.44
CA GLY A 69 -3.52 -0.06 -5.50
C GLY A 69 -2.70 -1.29 -5.92
N CYS A 70 -1.79 -1.16 -6.89
CA CYS A 70 -0.89 -2.25 -7.27
C CYS A 70 0.08 -2.65 -6.15
N LEU A 71 0.58 -1.69 -5.36
CA LEU A 71 1.43 -1.99 -4.19
C LEU A 71 0.67 -2.82 -3.15
N LEU A 72 -0.57 -2.42 -2.85
CA LEU A 72 -1.44 -3.12 -1.91
C LEU A 72 -1.81 -4.52 -2.41
N LEU A 73 -2.18 -4.67 -3.69
CA LEU A 73 -2.46 -5.98 -4.29
C LEU A 73 -1.22 -6.89 -4.31
N ALA A 74 -0.03 -6.34 -4.53
CA ALA A 74 1.22 -7.09 -4.40
C ALA A 74 1.48 -7.51 -2.95
N ALA A 75 1.23 -6.63 -1.97
CA ALA A 75 1.33 -6.98 -0.55
C ALA A 75 0.31 -8.06 -0.15
N ALA A 76 -0.91 -8.00 -0.69
CA ALA A 76 -1.93 -9.02 -0.51
C ALA A 76 -1.46 -10.39 -1.02
N TRP A 77 -0.92 -10.42 -2.24
CA TRP A 77 -0.35 -11.62 -2.83
C TRP A 77 0.79 -12.20 -1.99
N GLU A 78 1.75 -11.36 -1.57
CA GLU A 78 2.89 -11.82 -0.77
C GLU A 78 2.49 -12.29 0.64
N SER A 79 1.47 -11.67 1.24
CA SER A 79 0.90 -12.15 2.51
C SER A 79 0.22 -13.51 2.34
N PHE A 80 -0.54 -13.69 1.26
CA PHE A 80 -1.18 -14.96 0.92
C PHE A 80 -0.15 -16.08 0.70
N THR A 81 0.94 -15.80 -0.03
CA THR A 81 2.00 -16.80 -0.26
C THR A 81 2.79 -17.11 1.01
N ALA A 82 3.02 -16.12 1.89
CA ALA A 82 3.65 -16.33 3.19
C ALA A 82 2.79 -17.24 4.10
N ALA A 83 1.47 -17.07 4.10
CA ALA A 83 0.53 -17.93 4.80
C ALA A 83 0.52 -19.36 4.19
N SER A 84 0.37 -19.45 2.87
CA SER A 84 0.25 -20.73 2.14
C SER A 84 1.52 -21.59 2.24
N SER A 85 2.69 -20.95 2.27
CA SER A 85 3.98 -21.62 2.48
C SER A 85 4.28 -21.92 3.95
N LYS A 86 3.38 -21.58 4.87
CA LYS A 86 3.52 -21.73 6.33
C LYS A 86 4.73 -20.99 6.90
N ARG A 87 5.17 -19.91 6.22
CA ARG A 87 6.15 -18.96 6.76
C ARG A 87 5.50 -18.05 7.80
N LEU A 88 4.22 -17.74 7.63
CA LEU A 88 3.38 -17.12 8.64
C LEU A 88 2.18 -18.03 8.94
N GLY A 89 1.57 -17.82 10.11
CA GLY A 89 0.33 -18.47 10.54
C GLY A 89 -0.90 -17.91 9.82
N GLY A 90 -2.07 -18.41 10.19
CA GLY A 90 -3.34 -18.11 9.51
C GLY A 90 -3.72 -16.62 9.46
N TRP A 91 -3.24 -15.80 10.39
CA TRP A 91 -3.44 -14.35 10.39
C TRP A 91 -2.85 -13.65 9.16
N ALA A 92 -1.90 -14.25 8.46
CA ALA A 92 -1.41 -13.72 7.19
C ALA A 92 -2.45 -13.85 6.06
N PHE A 93 -3.40 -14.80 6.12
CA PHE A 93 -4.56 -14.80 5.22
C PHE A 93 -5.50 -13.63 5.51
N ALA A 94 -5.69 -13.28 6.78
CA ALA A 94 -6.48 -12.11 7.16
C ALA A 94 -5.85 -10.82 6.62
N LEU A 95 -4.52 -10.64 6.78
CA LEU A 95 -3.82 -9.51 6.16
C LEU A 95 -3.86 -9.51 4.64
N ALA A 96 -3.81 -10.68 4.00
CA ALA A 96 -3.97 -10.77 2.56
C ALA A 96 -5.34 -10.24 2.12
N ALA A 97 -6.39 -10.57 2.86
CA ALA A 97 -7.74 -10.06 2.59
C ALA A 97 -7.83 -8.55 2.82
N VAL A 98 -7.23 -8.02 3.89
CA VAL A 98 -7.19 -6.57 4.17
C VAL A 98 -6.47 -5.82 3.05
N PHE A 99 -5.24 -6.20 2.70
CA PHE A 99 -4.50 -5.54 1.62
C PHE A 99 -5.21 -5.66 0.26
N PHE A 100 -5.89 -6.79 0.02
CA PHE A 100 -6.68 -6.97 -1.20
C PHE A 100 -7.84 -5.98 -1.24
N GLU A 101 -8.59 -5.87 -0.15
CA GLU A 101 -9.71 -4.94 -0.04
C GLU A 101 -9.24 -3.50 -0.20
N MET A 102 -8.24 -3.06 0.56
CA MET A 102 -7.65 -1.72 0.42
C MET A 102 -7.13 -1.45 -1.00
N GLY A 103 -6.47 -2.43 -1.63
CA GLY A 103 -5.96 -2.27 -2.99
C GLY A 103 -7.07 -2.16 -4.04
N PHE A 104 -8.24 -2.77 -3.82
CA PHE A 104 -9.41 -2.60 -4.69
C PHE A 104 -10.15 -1.31 -4.40
N ASP A 105 -10.25 -0.95 -3.13
CA ASP A 105 -10.83 0.29 -2.68
C ASP A 105 -10.10 1.48 -3.29
N GLU A 106 -8.77 1.51 -3.23
CA GLU A 106 -7.92 2.51 -3.88
C GLU A 106 -8.17 2.65 -5.39
N LEU A 107 -8.41 1.53 -6.08
CA LEU A 107 -8.61 1.53 -7.54
C LEU A 107 -10.02 1.95 -7.96
N LEU A 108 -11.00 1.83 -7.07
CA LEU A 108 -12.43 1.94 -7.38
C LEU A 108 -13.18 2.96 -6.53
N MET A 109 -12.53 3.48 -5.50
CA MET A 109 -13.01 4.44 -4.51
C MET A 109 -14.31 3.99 -3.88
N ILE A 110 -14.26 2.82 -3.26
CA ILE A 110 -15.41 2.19 -2.65
C ILE A 110 -15.80 2.97 -1.39
N HIS A 111 -14.83 3.36 -0.56
CA HIS A 111 -15.05 4.11 0.66
C HIS A 111 -15.74 5.45 0.39
N GLU A 112 -15.30 6.20 -0.64
CA GLU A 112 -15.96 7.45 -1.03
C GLU A 112 -17.41 7.24 -1.48
N ARG A 113 -17.66 6.21 -2.30
CA ARG A 113 -19.02 5.91 -2.79
C ARG A 113 -19.95 5.54 -1.64
N ILE A 114 -19.43 4.82 -0.65
CA ILE A 114 -20.18 4.46 0.56
C ILE A 114 -20.46 5.71 1.39
N GLU A 115 -19.46 6.57 1.60
CA GLU A 115 -19.66 7.85 2.31
C GLU A 115 -20.71 8.72 1.61
N GLN A 116 -20.60 8.90 0.29
CA GLN A 116 -21.58 9.67 -0.49
C GLN A 116 -23.00 9.09 -0.38
N ALA A 117 -23.13 7.76 -0.32
CA ALA A 117 -24.41 7.08 -0.21
C ALA A 117 -25.02 7.13 1.19
N THR A 118 -24.20 7.15 2.24
CA THR A 118 -24.64 7.07 3.64
C THR A 118 -24.65 8.42 4.35
N GLY A 119 -23.87 9.38 3.88
CA GLY A 119 -23.57 10.64 4.56
C GLY A 119 -22.72 10.48 5.82
N VAL A 120 -22.15 9.30 6.05
CA VAL A 120 -21.28 9.01 7.19
C VAL A 120 -19.84 8.95 6.69
N ASP A 121 -18.98 9.70 7.37
CA ASP A 121 -17.54 9.70 7.17
C ASP A 121 -16.99 8.26 7.06
N TRP A 122 -16.23 8.02 5.99
CA TRP A 122 -15.78 6.67 5.69
C TRP A 122 -14.85 6.11 6.76
N GLN A 123 -14.03 6.94 7.42
CA GLN A 123 -13.11 6.49 8.47
C GLN A 123 -13.91 5.89 9.63
N ILE A 124 -15.05 6.49 9.99
CA ILE A 124 -15.99 5.94 11.00
C ILE A 124 -16.56 4.60 10.54
N LEU A 125 -17.00 4.50 9.28
CA LEU A 125 -17.57 3.26 8.74
C LEU A 125 -16.54 2.12 8.70
N TYR A 126 -15.27 2.46 8.45
CA TYR A 126 -14.17 1.50 8.33
C TYR A 126 -13.45 1.20 9.66
N LEU A 127 -13.77 1.88 10.77
CA LEU A 127 -13.20 1.59 12.10
C LEU A 127 -13.16 0.09 12.47
N PRO A 128 -14.23 -0.71 12.24
CA PRO A 128 -14.18 -2.15 12.53
C PRO A 128 -13.15 -2.89 11.66
N VAL A 129 -13.04 -2.52 10.39
CA VAL A 129 -12.08 -3.09 9.44
C VAL A 129 -10.65 -2.72 9.85
N MET A 130 -10.41 -1.44 10.19
CA MET A 130 -9.12 -0.97 10.69
C MET A 130 -8.73 -1.65 12.01
N GLY A 131 -9.67 -1.84 12.93
CA GLY A 131 -9.43 -2.57 14.19
C GLY A 131 -9.03 -4.03 13.94
N PHE A 132 -9.72 -4.70 13.02
CA PHE A 132 -9.36 -6.06 12.60
C PHE A 132 -7.99 -6.11 11.91
N ALA A 133 -7.70 -5.15 11.03
CA ALA A 133 -6.41 -5.01 10.37
C ALA A 133 -5.28 -4.82 11.39
N GLY A 134 -5.47 -3.98 12.41
CA GLY A 134 -4.52 -3.78 13.50
C GLY A 134 -4.22 -5.05 14.30
N ILE A 135 -5.24 -5.86 14.59
CA ILE A 135 -5.08 -7.16 15.25
C ILE A 135 -4.28 -8.12 14.35
N ALA A 136 -4.69 -8.26 13.08
CA ALA A 136 -4.00 -9.13 12.13
C ALA A 136 -2.53 -8.72 11.93
N TRP A 137 -2.28 -7.41 11.84
CA TRP A 137 -0.96 -6.80 11.76
C TRP A 137 -0.10 -7.15 12.98
N LEU A 138 -0.65 -7.01 14.20
CA LEU A 138 0.07 -7.31 15.45
C LEU A 138 0.41 -8.80 15.53
N LEU A 139 -0.54 -9.66 15.17
CA LEU A 139 -0.36 -11.11 15.22
C LEU A 139 0.63 -11.62 14.16
N VAL A 140 0.79 -10.92 13.05
CA VAL A 140 1.90 -11.18 12.12
C VAL A 140 3.21 -10.60 12.63
N PHE A 141 3.21 -9.40 13.21
CA PHE A 141 4.41 -8.77 13.76
C PHE A 141 5.13 -9.66 14.79
N ILE A 142 4.39 -10.32 15.70
CA ILE A 142 4.98 -11.21 16.70
C ILE A 142 5.63 -12.47 16.10
N GLN A 143 5.31 -12.82 14.84
CA GLN A 143 5.91 -13.93 14.12
C GLN A 143 7.18 -13.54 13.36
N LEU A 144 7.38 -12.24 13.08
CA LEU A 144 8.57 -11.73 12.42
C LEU A 144 9.77 -11.83 13.38
N ARG A 145 10.76 -12.64 12.98
CA ARG A 145 11.98 -12.86 13.80
C ARG A 145 13.12 -11.94 13.42
N ASP A 146 13.19 -11.54 12.15
CA ASP A 146 14.26 -10.70 11.65
C ASP A 146 14.05 -9.22 12.04
N ARG A 147 15.14 -8.55 12.47
CA ARG A 147 15.08 -7.16 12.95
C ARG A 147 14.77 -6.18 11.83
N GLN A 148 15.25 -6.43 10.61
CA GLN A 148 14.99 -5.55 9.48
C GLN A 148 13.52 -5.65 9.03
N GLN A 149 12.99 -6.88 8.94
CA GLN A 149 11.56 -7.12 8.68
C GLN A 149 10.67 -6.38 9.70
N ARG A 150 10.97 -6.50 10.99
CA ARG A 150 10.20 -5.80 12.05
C ARG A 150 10.25 -4.28 11.92
N ARG A 151 11.41 -3.71 11.58
CA ARG A 151 11.57 -2.25 11.39
C ARG A 151 10.74 -1.76 10.22
N LEU A 152 10.77 -2.46 9.09
CA LEU A 152 9.96 -2.13 7.92
C LEU A 152 8.47 -2.27 8.25
N TRP A 153 8.07 -3.35 8.92
CA TRP A 153 6.69 -3.56 9.35
C TRP A 153 6.15 -2.44 10.26
N ILE A 154 6.96 -1.97 11.20
CA ILE A 154 6.62 -0.82 12.06
C ILE A 154 6.59 0.48 11.26
N ALA A 155 7.58 0.71 10.39
CA ALA A 155 7.61 1.90 9.54
C ALA A 155 6.38 1.99 8.64
N GLY A 156 5.91 0.85 8.12
CA GLY A 156 4.66 0.75 7.36
C GLY A 156 3.45 1.20 8.17
N ALA A 157 3.32 0.70 9.40
CA ALA A 157 2.23 1.07 10.30
C ALA A 157 2.27 2.55 10.71
N ILE A 158 3.48 3.09 10.97
CA ILE A 158 3.65 4.51 11.31
C ILE A 158 3.23 5.40 10.13
N ALA A 159 3.66 5.04 8.91
CA ALA A 159 3.33 5.81 7.72
C ALA A 159 1.81 5.82 7.45
N TRP A 160 1.17 4.65 7.47
CA TRP A 160 -0.29 4.54 7.33
C TRP A 160 -1.05 5.26 8.45
N THR A 161 -0.64 5.10 9.72
CA THR A 161 -1.29 5.83 10.82
C THR A 161 -1.15 7.34 10.63
N ALA A 162 0.01 7.80 10.16
CA ALA A 162 0.23 9.22 9.91
C ALA A 162 -0.62 9.73 8.75
N SER A 163 -0.77 9.00 7.64
CA SER A 163 -1.61 9.43 6.50
C SER A 163 -3.06 9.62 6.94
N GLN A 164 -3.62 8.66 7.66
CA GLN A 164 -4.99 8.71 8.17
C GLN A 164 -5.23 9.88 9.15
N LEU A 165 -4.20 10.31 9.89
CA LEU A 165 -4.26 11.51 10.72
C LEU A 165 -4.19 12.81 9.89
N PHE A 166 -3.48 12.82 8.76
CA PHE A 166 -3.45 13.95 7.84
C PHE A 166 -4.80 14.11 7.16
N GLU A 167 -5.38 13.02 6.67
CA GLU A 167 -6.71 13.00 6.09
C GLU A 167 -7.78 13.51 7.08
N ALA A 168 -7.77 12.98 8.31
CA ALA A 168 -8.68 13.46 9.35
C ALA A 168 -8.47 14.96 9.61
N ALA A 169 -7.24 15.46 9.53
CA ALA A 169 -6.93 16.86 9.73
C ALA A 169 -7.36 17.75 8.55
N GLU A 170 -7.46 17.24 7.32
CA GLU A 170 -7.91 18.00 6.14
C GLU A 170 -9.33 18.52 6.26
N TRP A 171 -10.19 17.70 6.87
CA TRP A 171 -11.60 17.96 7.07
C TRP A 171 -11.94 18.46 8.48
N GLY A 172 -10.93 18.74 9.31
CA GLY A 172 -11.12 19.30 10.66
C GLY A 172 -11.61 18.27 11.70
N TRP A 173 -11.12 17.04 11.62
CA TRP A 173 -11.38 15.92 12.54
C TRP A 173 -12.84 15.45 12.57
N GLY A 174 -13.48 15.40 11.39
CA GLY A 174 -14.87 14.94 11.27
C GLY A 174 -15.91 15.98 11.71
N ALA A 175 -15.55 17.25 11.78
CA ALA A 175 -16.55 18.31 11.80
C ALA A 175 -17.20 18.38 10.41
N GLU A 176 -18.52 18.48 10.32
CA GLU A 176 -19.35 18.57 9.11
C GLU A 176 -18.96 19.70 8.10
N SER A 177 -17.83 20.37 8.31
CA SER A 177 -17.25 21.31 7.37
C SER A 177 -16.78 20.59 6.11
N LYS A 178 -17.63 20.58 5.08
CA LYS A 178 -17.24 20.41 3.66
C LYS A 178 -16.35 21.56 3.14
N ILE A 179 -15.55 22.17 4.03
CA ILE A 179 -14.70 23.31 3.75
C ILE A 179 -13.28 22.83 3.95
N ALA A 180 -12.60 22.56 2.83
CA ALA A 180 -11.18 22.27 2.80
C ALA A 180 -10.40 23.33 3.60
N LEU A 181 -9.59 22.88 4.56
CA LEU A 181 -8.80 23.78 5.40
C LEU A 181 -7.63 24.40 4.62
N PRO A 182 -7.10 25.56 5.07
CA PRO A 182 -5.89 26.13 4.49
C PRO A 182 -4.74 25.12 4.50
N GLY A 183 -4.24 24.74 3.33
CA GLY A 183 -3.21 23.73 3.18
C GLY A 183 -3.71 22.34 2.80
N TYR A 184 -5.01 22.14 2.52
CA TYR A 184 -5.60 20.89 2.02
C TYR A 184 -4.69 20.14 1.03
N LEU A 185 -4.34 20.78 -0.09
CA LEU A 185 -3.50 20.15 -1.12
C LEU A 185 -2.13 19.69 -0.59
N TYR A 186 -1.56 20.38 0.39
CA TYR A 186 -0.30 19.95 1.00
C TYR A 186 -0.49 18.73 1.90
N LEU A 187 -1.58 18.68 2.65
CA LEU A 187 -1.91 17.55 3.51
C LEU A 187 -2.19 16.31 2.66
N VAL A 188 -2.97 16.45 1.57
CA VAL A 188 -3.30 15.33 0.65
C VAL A 188 -2.02 14.75 0.08
N HIS A 189 -1.06 15.59 -0.31
CA HIS A 189 0.20 15.10 -0.86
C HIS A 189 1.03 14.36 0.17
N VAL A 190 1.01 14.83 1.42
CA VAL A 190 1.72 14.15 2.50
C VAL A 190 1.05 12.83 2.84
N GLU A 191 -0.27 12.80 2.91
CA GLU A 191 -1.09 11.61 3.11
C GLU A 191 -0.77 10.54 2.05
N GLU A 192 -0.98 10.87 0.78
CA GLU A 192 -0.81 9.97 -0.36
C GLU A 192 0.61 9.39 -0.46
N LEU A 193 1.62 10.22 -0.22
CA LEU A 193 3.01 9.77 -0.19
C LEU A 193 3.30 8.85 1.01
N LEU A 194 2.65 9.08 2.15
CA LEU A 194 2.75 8.21 3.31
C LEU A 194 2.03 6.88 3.08
N GLU A 195 0.89 6.86 2.41
CA GLU A 195 0.14 5.64 2.06
C GLU A 195 0.98 4.74 1.17
N MET A 196 1.49 5.29 0.06
CA MET A 196 2.36 4.57 -0.88
C MET A 196 3.65 4.08 -0.19
N SER A 197 4.25 4.90 0.67
CA SER A 197 5.45 4.54 1.43
C SER A 197 5.16 3.43 2.44
N GLY A 198 4.03 3.51 3.13
CA GLY A 198 3.59 2.53 4.12
C GLY A 198 3.34 1.17 3.47
N SER A 199 2.58 1.16 2.39
CA SER A 199 2.33 -0.01 1.54
C SER A 199 3.62 -0.62 0.99
N SER A 200 4.56 0.23 0.58
CA SER A 200 5.89 -0.21 0.15
C SER A 200 6.67 -0.91 1.26
N PHE A 201 6.64 -0.41 2.50
CA PHE A 201 7.32 -1.06 3.62
C PHE A 201 6.70 -2.41 3.98
N PHE A 202 5.37 -2.53 3.93
CA PHE A 202 4.69 -3.82 4.11
C PHE A 202 5.08 -4.82 3.02
N LEU A 203 5.01 -4.41 1.75
CA LEU A 203 5.42 -5.24 0.61
C LEU A 203 6.88 -5.69 0.74
N LEU A 204 7.81 -4.77 1.02
CA LEU A 204 9.23 -5.10 1.20
C LEU A 204 9.46 -6.08 2.35
N THR A 205 8.72 -5.96 3.44
CA THR A 205 8.78 -6.91 4.56
C THR A 205 8.41 -8.32 4.10
N LEU A 206 7.29 -8.45 3.38
CA LEU A 206 6.77 -9.73 2.91
C LEU A 206 7.67 -10.34 1.82
N LEU A 207 8.19 -9.53 0.89
CA LEU A 207 9.18 -9.96 -0.10
C LEU A 207 10.46 -10.48 0.55
N LEU A 208 11.00 -9.78 1.56
CA LEU A 208 12.17 -10.25 2.30
C LEU A 208 11.90 -11.55 3.04
N LEU A 209 10.70 -11.71 3.60
CA LEU A 209 10.28 -12.94 4.27
C LEU A 209 10.16 -14.10 3.28
N ASN A 210 9.59 -13.86 2.10
CA ASN A 210 9.35 -14.89 1.09
C ASN A 210 10.59 -15.21 0.24
N GLY A 211 11.54 -14.29 0.11
CA GLY A 211 12.83 -14.52 -0.53
C GLY A 211 13.84 -15.23 0.37
N GLY A 212 13.63 -15.25 1.68
CA GLY A 212 14.50 -15.91 2.66
C GLY A 212 14.36 -17.44 2.69
N PRO A 213 15.38 -18.17 3.20
CA PRO A 213 15.30 -19.62 3.39
C PRO A 213 14.10 -19.96 4.30
N PRO A 214 13.41 -21.10 4.07
CA PRO A 214 12.25 -21.49 4.86
C PRO A 214 12.61 -21.57 6.35
N MET A 215 11.78 -20.99 7.21
CA MET A 215 12.02 -21.00 8.65
C MET A 215 11.99 -22.44 9.17
N SER A 216 13.06 -22.88 9.84
CA SER A 216 13.06 -24.18 10.49
C SER A 216 12.06 -24.18 11.65
N ARG A 217 11.17 -25.17 11.63
CA ARG A 217 10.30 -25.45 12.78
C ARG A 217 11.20 -25.93 13.92
N LYS A 218 11.14 -25.24 15.05
CA LYS A 218 11.49 -25.83 16.35
C LYS A 218 10.22 -26.40 16.94
#